data_AF-A0A7W6P995-F1
#
_entry.id   AF-A0A7W6P995-F1
#
_cell.length_a   1.000
_cell.length_b   1.000
_cell.length_c   1.000
_cell.angle_alpha   90.00
_cell.angle_beta   90.00
_cell.angle_gamma   90.00
#
_symmetry.space_group_name_H-M   'P 1'
#
loop_
_entity.id
_entity.type
_entity.pdbx_description
1 polymer ?
#
loop_
_entity_poly.entity_id
_entity_poly.type
_entity_poly.pdbx_seq_one_letter_code
_entity_poly.pdbx_strand_id
1 'polypeptide(L)'
;MPEVNKVVSVPARAGEKTPLQMLARLKGRDGGIFLPEYAFDAGERLSSDFVRAQMQPRVTSALQPRLESRGRGTRADDHGLSDSALDARRRVTRALSAVGPELADVLLDFVCFEKGLEQLERERQWPVRSAKLMVRTALLALARHYAPPPSRPSTRHWGAEGYRPDIAAMFAED
;
A
#
# COMPACT_ATOMS: atom_id res chain seq x y z
N MET A 1 -3.33 -6.69 29.40
CA MET A 1 -3.74 -6.45 28.00
C MET A 1 -3.27 -5.06 27.61
N PRO A 2 -2.44 -4.87 26.58
CA PRO A 2 -2.05 -3.52 26.19
C PRO A 2 -3.22 -2.84 25.49
N GLU A 3 -3.55 -1.61 25.91
CA GLU A 3 -4.53 -0.75 25.26
C GLU A 3 -4.13 -0.50 23.80
N VAL A 4 -5.02 -0.85 22.87
CA VAL A 4 -4.89 -0.47 21.46
C VAL A 4 -5.24 1.02 21.37
N ASN A 5 -4.20 1.85 21.34
CA ASN A 5 -4.32 3.29 21.22
C ASN A 5 -5.07 3.61 19.90
N LYS A 6 -6.29 4.15 19.99
CA LYS A 6 -7.08 4.54 18.80
C LYS A 6 -6.43 5.77 18.17
N VAL A 7 -5.60 5.53 17.16
CA VAL A 7 -5.04 6.58 16.32
C VAL A 7 -6.16 7.12 15.42
N VAL A 8 -6.60 8.34 15.70
CA VAL A 8 -7.52 9.08 14.84
C VAL A 8 -6.71 9.63 13.66
N SER A 9 -6.94 9.10 12.45
CA SER A 9 -6.42 9.70 11.22
C SER A 9 -7.17 11.01 10.97
N VAL A 10 -6.45 12.12 10.96
CA VAL A 10 -6.96 13.45 10.60
C VAL A 10 -6.75 13.62 9.10
N PRO A 11 -7.79 13.90 8.30
CA PRO A 11 -7.60 14.13 6.87
C PRO A 11 -6.72 15.38 6.65
N ALA A 12 -5.78 15.31 5.70
CA ALA A 12 -4.95 16.45 5.34
C ALA A 12 -5.81 17.66 4.94
N ARG A 13 -5.38 18.86 5.36
CA ARG A 13 -6.05 20.11 5.03
C ARG A 13 -5.76 20.49 3.58
N ALA A 14 -6.73 21.13 2.92
CA ALA A 14 -6.56 21.62 1.55
C ALA A 14 -5.31 22.54 1.45
N GLY A 15 -4.31 22.13 0.66
CA GLY A 15 -3.05 22.86 0.46
C GLY A 15 -1.81 22.21 1.07
N GLU A 16 -1.96 21.19 1.92
CA GLU A 16 -0.83 20.43 2.48
C GLU A 16 -0.37 19.33 1.51
N LYS A 17 0.95 19.10 1.43
CA LYS A 17 1.52 18.04 0.59
C LYS A 17 1.34 16.70 1.28
N THR A 18 0.81 15.71 0.56
CA THR A 18 0.64 14.36 1.11
C THR A 18 2.01 13.72 1.40
N PRO A 19 2.09 12.72 2.31
CA PRO A 19 3.34 11.99 2.55
C PRO A 19 3.93 11.38 1.27
N LEU A 20 3.08 10.91 0.36
CA LEU A 20 3.50 10.38 -0.95
C LEU A 20 4.15 11.46 -1.82
N GLN A 21 3.55 12.66 -1.89
CA GLN A 21 4.14 13.81 -2.58
C GLN A 21 5.46 14.27 -1.94
N MET A 22 5.57 14.20 -0.61
CA MET A 22 6.84 14.49 0.08
C MET A 22 7.92 13.45 -0.26
N LEU A 23 7.57 12.16 -0.27
CA LEU A 23 8.46 11.06 -0.60
C LEU A 23 9.01 11.15 -2.02
N ALA A 24 8.16 11.52 -2.99
CA ALA A 24 8.51 11.67 -4.39
C ALA A 24 9.61 12.72 -4.65
N ARG A 25 9.73 13.70 -3.77
CA ARG A 25 10.72 14.79 -3.87
C ARG A 25 12.07 14.43 -3.27
N LEU A 26 12.17 13.32 -2.55
CA LEU A 26 13.42 12.89 -1.94
C LEU A 26 14.42 12.42 -3.00
N LYS A 27 15.70 12.64 -2.70
CA LYS A 27 16.81 12.14 -3.49
C LYS A 27 17.42 10.89 -2.84
N GLY A 28 17.89 9.99 -3.70
CA GLY A 28 18.70 8.84 -3.31
C GLY A 28 20.06 9.27 -2.78
N ARG A 29 20.83 8.30 -2.28
CA ARG A 29 22.20 8.53 -1.79
C ARG A 29 23.13 9.03 -2.91
N ASP A 30 22.85 8.59 -4.13
CA ASP A 30 23.51 8.96 -5.38
C ASP A 30 23.02 10.30 -5.96
N GLY A 31 22.07 10.97 -5.30
CA GLY A 31 21.44 12.19 -5.81
C GLY A 31 20.35 11.96 -6.85
N GLY A 32 20.09 10.70 -7.24
CA GLY A 32 19.01 10.31 -8.15
C GLY A 32 17.62 10.43 -7.52
N ILE A 33 16.57 10.16 -8.30
CA ILE A 33 15.18 10.22 -7.82
C ILE A 33 14.91 9.04 -6.86
N PHE A 34 14.49 9.34 -5.63
CA PHE A 34 14.22 8.30 -4.62
C PHE A 34 12.89 7.59 -4.80
N LEU A 35 11.96 8.06 -5.63
CA LEU A 35 10.75 7.30 -5.96
C LEU A 35 10.50 7.47 -7.46
N PRO A 36 10.63 6.42 -8.28
CA PRO A 36 10.38 6.56 -9.70
C PRO A 36 8.92 6.94 -9.95
N GLU A 37 8.68 7.70 -11.03
CA GLU A 37 7.37 8.25 -11.39
C GLU A 37 6.28 7.18 -11.45
N TYR A 38 6.54 6.03 -12.08
CA TYR A 38 5.59 4.93 -12.16
C TYR A 38 5.15 4.38 -10.78
N ALA A 39 6.01 4.50 -9.75
CA ALA A 39 5.68 4.06 -8.39
C ALA A 39 4.88 5.13 -7.64
N PHE A 40 5.13 6.40 -7.93
CA PHE A 40 4.30 7.51 -7.48
C PHE A 40 2.88 7.41 -8.07
N ASP A 41 2.77 7.24 -9.40
CA ASP A 41 1.48 7.09 -10.10
C ASP A 41 0.68 5.89 -9.61
N ALA A 42 1.37 4.78 -9.30
CA ALA A 42 0.75 3.61 -8.69
C ALA A 42 0.11 3.94 -7.33
N GLY A 43 0.81 4.72 -6.49
CA GLY A 43 0.30 5.19 -5.21
C GLY A 43 -0.90 6.12 -5.36
N GLU A 44 -0.82 7.11 -6.25
CA GLU A 44 -1.93 8.04 -6.54
C GLU A 44 -3.17 7.29 -7.05
N ARG A 45 -2.97 6.30 -7.94
CA ARG A 45 -4.05 5.44 -8.45
C ARG A 45 -4.70 4.64 -7.33
N LEU A 46 -3.92 4.04 -6.44
CA LEU A 46 -4.44 3.31 -5.28
C LEU A 46 -5.25 4.23 -4.36
N SER A 47 -4.74 5.44 -4.08
CA SER A 47 -5.44 6.43 -3.26
C SER A 47 -6.79 6.80 -3.90
N SER A 48 -6.82 7.11 -5.20
CA SER A 48 -8.05 7.43 -5.94
C SER A 48 -9.07 6.28 -5.90
N ASP A 49 -8.62 5.04 -6.12
CA ASP A 49 -9.48 3.86 -6.04
C ASP A 49 -9.98 3.63 -4.61
N PHE A 50 -9.17 3.88 -3.58
CA PHE A 50 -9.57 3.77 -2.18
C PHE A 50 -10.66 4.77 -1.77
N VAL A 51 -10.55 6.02 -2.25
CA VAL A 51 -11.59 7.04 -2.07
C VAL A 51 -12.87 6.64 -2.80
N ARG A 52 -12.77 6.23 -4.07
CA ARG A 52 -13.93 5.79 -4.88
C ARG A 52 -14.61 4.55 -4.29
N ALA A 53 -13.84 3.67 -3.67
CA ALA A 53 -14.30 2.48 -2.99
C ALA A 53 -15.05 2.78 -1.68
N GLN A 54 -15.07 4.04 -1.22
CA GLN A 54 -15.65 4.47 0.07
C GLN A 54 -15.06 3.70 1.25
N MET A 55 -13.78 3.32 1.17
CA MET A 55 -13.07 2.54 2.20
C MET A 55 -12.46 3.42 3.31
N GLN A 56 -12.71 4.72 3.29
CA GLN A 56 -12.25 5.64 4.32
C GLN A 56 -12.95 5.37 5.67
N PRO A 57 -12.25 5.50 6.81
CA PRO A 57 -12.87 5.37 8.12
C PRO A 57 -13.87 6.52 8.29
N ARG A 58 -15.13 6.20 8.54
CA ARG A 58 -16.14 7.22 8.85
C ARG A 58 -15.85 7.79 10.24
N VAL A 59 -15.18 8.94 10.32
CA VAL A 59 -15.06 9.73 11.55
C VAL A 59 -16.36 10.53 11.74
N THR A 60 -17.47 9.85 11.96
CA THR A 60 -18.71 10.50 12.37
C THR A 60 -18.85 10.40 13.88
N SER A 61 -18.26 11.36 14.59
CA SER A 61 -18.85 11.78 15.86
C SER A 61 -20.20 12.41 15.50
N ALA A 62 -21.30 11.69 15.70
CA ALA A 62 -22.63 12.27 15.61
C ALA A 62 -22.79 13.29 16.75
N LEU A 63 -22.29 14.52 16.55
CA LEU A 63 -22.57 15.68 17.39
C LEU A 63 -23.95 16.21 17.00
N GLN A 64 -24.99 15.44 17.31
CA GLN A 64 -26.34 15.96 17.41
C GLN A 64 -26.76 15.80 18.88
N PRO A 65 -27.16 16.87 19.58
CA PRO A 65 -27.88 16.69 20.83
C PRO A 65 -29.15 15.91 20.47
N ARG A 66 -29.26 14.71 21.03
CA ARG A 66 -30.39 13.80 20.83
C ARG A 66 -31.60 14.39 21.57
N LEU A 67 -32.17 15.46 21.03
CA LEU A 67 -33.47 15.97 21.42
C LEU A 67 -34.51 15.03 20.80
N GLU A 68 -35.04 14.20 21.69
CA GLU A 68 -36.27 13.44 21.64
C GLU A 68 -37.19 13.69 20.42
N SER A 69 -37.40 12.66 19.60
CA SER A 69 -38.75 12.19 19.27
C SER A 69 -38.68 10.81 18.61
N ARG A 70 -39.56 9.93 19.09
CA ARG A 70 -39.70 8.52 18.74
C ARG A 70 -40.24 8.39 17.31
N GLY A 71 -39.37 8.49 16.31
CA GLY A 71 -39.67 8.21 14.91
C GLY A 71 -38.96 6.95 14.43
N ARG A 72 -39.74 5.93 14.06
CA ARG A 72 -39.40 4.66 13.39
C ARG A 72 -38.04 4.69 12.68
N GLY A 73 -37.10 3.89 13.18
CA GLY A 73 -35.73 3.80 12.67
C GLY A 73 -35.68 3.49 11.17
N THR A 74 -35.36 4.50 10.39
CA THR A 74 -34.82 4.34 9.05
C THR A 74 -33.31 4.18 9.24
N ARG A 75 -32.82 2.94 9.14
CA ARG A 75 -31.40 2.71 8.91
C ARG A 75 -31.04 3.48 7.65
N ALA A 76 -30.19 4.49 7.75
CA ALA A 76 -29.64 5.22 6.61
C ALA A 76 -28.59 4.40 5.83
N ASP A 77 -28.77 3.07 5.75
CA ASP A 77 -27.76 2.10 5.31
C ASP A 77 -28.30 1.10 4.27
N ASP A 78 -29.29 1.49 3.45
CA ASP A 78 -29.80 0.62 2.36
C ASP A 78 -29.82 1.30 0.99
N HIS A 79 -28.86 2.20 0.74
CA HIS A 79 -28.44 2.47 -0.63
C HIS A 79 -27.21 1.60 -0.88
N GLY A 80 -27.44 0.46 -1.52
CA GLY A 80 -26.38 -0.47 -1.92
C GLY A 80 -25.21 0.28 -2.56
N LEU A 81 -23.98 -0.18 -2.29
CA LEU A 81 -22.77 0.39 -2.89
C LEU A 81 -22.96 0.48 -4.41
N SER A 82 -22.70 1.64 -4.99
CA SER A 82 -22.78 1.79 -6.45
C SER A 82 -21.87 0.77 -7.13
N ASP A 83 -22.23 0.32 -8.34
CA ASP A 83 -21.38 -0.59 -9.13
C ASP A 83 -19.96 -0.06 -9.27
N SER A 84 -19.82 1.27 -9.39
CA SER A 84 -18.53 1.94 -9.46
C SER A 84 -17.69 1.84 -8.17
N ALA A 85 -18.32 1.84 -7.00
CA ALA A 85 -17.66 1.65 -5.72
C ALA A 85 -17.28 0.18 -5.52
N LEU A 86 -18.15 -0.75 -5.93
CA LEU A 86 -17.85 -2.19 -5.89
C LEU A 86 -16.66 -2.55 -6.78
N ASP A 87 -16.61 -2.01 -8.00
CA ASP A 87 -15.50 -2.20 -8.93
C ASP A 87 -14.18 -1.60 -8.40
N ALA A 88 -14.23 -0.40 -7.81
CA ALA A 88 -13.08 0.20 -7.14
C ALA A 88 -12.59 -0.66 -5.97
N ARG A 89 -13.49 -1.20 -5.12
CA ARG A 89 -13.13 -2.14 -4.04
C ARG A 89 -12.40 -3.37 -4.59
N ARG A 90 -12.89 -3.96 -5.69
CA ARG A 90 -12.22 -5.11 -6.33
C ARG A 90 -10.80 -4.75 -6.80
N ARG A 91 -10.60 -3.57 -7.39
CA ARG A 91 -9.26 -3.10 -7.80
C ARG A 91 -8.33 -2.94 -6.61
N VAL A 92 -8.78 -2.28 -5.53
CA VAL A 92 -7.99 -2.13 -4.30
C VAL A 92 -7.61 -3.50 -3.74
N THR A 93 -8.58 -4.42 -3.58
CA THR A 93 -8.29 -5.76 -3.05
C THR A 93 -7.26 -6.51 -3.91
N ARG A 94 -7.41 -6.50 -5.24
CA ARG A 94 -6.44 -7.14 -6.15
C ARG A 94 -5.04 -6.55 -6.04
N ALA A 95 -4.94 -5.23 -5.94
CA ALA A 95 -3.67 -4.54 -5.78
C ALA A 95 -2.98 -4.92 -4.46
N LEU A 96 -3.71 -4.92 -3.34
CA LEU A 96 -3.17 -5.30 -2.04
C LEU A 96 -2.76 -6.78 -1.99
N SER A 97 -3.54 -7.68 -2.59
CA SER A 97 -3.17 -9.10 -2.70
C SER A 97 -1.90 -9.29 -3.52
N ALA A 98 -1.69 -8.51 -4.58
CA ALA A 98 -0.47 -8.58 -5.41
C ALA A 98 0.77 -7.98 -4.71
N VAL A 99 0.58 -6.96 -3.88
CA VAL A 99 1.65 -6.39 -3.03
C VAL A 99 2.10 -7.39 -1.96
N GLY A 100 1.15 -8.17 -1.42
CA GLY A 100 1.40 -9.21 -0.43
C GLY A 100 1.14 -8.75 1.00
N PRO A 101 0.86 -9.69 1.92
CA PRO A 101 0.40 -9.39 3.27
C PRO A 101 1.39 -8.54 4.08
N GLU A 102 2.70 -8.73 3.87
CA GLU A 102 3.73 -8.04 4.67
C GLU A 102 3.85 -6.55 4.34
N LEU A 103 3.40 -6.14 3.15
CA LEU A 103 3.55 -4.77 2.63
C LEU A 103 2.20 -4.07 2.42
N ALA A 104 1.08 -4.81 2.35
CA ALA A 104 -0.23 -4.23 2.11
C ALA A 104 -0.65 -3.23 3.19
N ASP A 105 -0.44 -3.56 4.47
CA ASP A 105 -0.86 -2.69 5.57
C ASP A 105 -0.04 -1.39 5.62
N VAL A 106 1.28 -1.47 5.42
CA VAL A 106 2.13 -0.26 5.42
C VAL A 106 1.80 0.64 4.23
N LEU A 107 1.43 0.04 3.10
CA LEU A 107 1.03 0.77 1.91
C LEU A 107 -0.29 1.52 2.16
N LEU A 108 -1.28 0.87 2.77
CA LEU A 108 -2.55 1.52 3.14
C LEU A 108 -2.34 2.65 4.15
N ASP A 109 -1.56 2.40 5.20
CA ASP A 109 -1.21 3.40 6.19
C ASP A 109 -0.57 4.65 5.59
N PHE A 110 0.38 4.45 4.69
CA PHE A 110 1.13 5.55 4.09
C PHE A 110 0.34 6.30 3.01
N VAL A 111 -0.31 5.56 2.10
CA VAL A 111 -0.94 6.13 0.91
C VAL A 111 -2.38 6.56 1.16
N CYS A 112 -3.15 5.76 1.90
CA CYS A 112 -4.58 5.98 2.07
C CYS A 112 -4.92 6.68 3.39
N PHE A 113 -4.17 6.40 4.46
CA PHE A 113 -4.34 7.06 5.77
C PHE A 113 -3.33 8.17 6.02
N GLU A 114 -2.46 8.44 5.05
CA GLU A 114 -1.49 9.54 5.05
C GLU A 114 -0.61 9.60 6.32
N LYS A 115 -0.29 8.44 6.90
CA LYS A 115 0.63 8.38 8.05
C LYS A 115 2.05 8.78 7.64
N GLY A 116 2.69 9.57 8.49
CA GLY A 116 4.10 9.93 8.32
C GLY A 116 5.05 8.75 8.55
N LEU A 117 6.27 8.83 8.00
CA LEU A 117 7.27 7.76 8.13
C LEU A 117 7.63 7.45 9.59
N GLU A 118 7.77 8.49 10.43
CA GLU A 118 8.09 8.31 11.86
C GLU A 118 6.95 7.62 12.61
N GLN A 119 5.71 7.90 12.24
CA GLN A 119 4.54 7.25 12.83
C GLN A 119 4.50 5.77 12.48
N LEU A 120 4.77 5.43 11.21
CA LEU A 120 4.88 4.03 10.77
C LEU A 120 5.95 3.27 11.56
N GLU A 121 7.12 3.88 11.80
CA GLU A 121 8.19 3.25 12.58
C GLU A 121 7.76 2.97 14.02
N ARG A 122 7.08 3.94 14.67
CA ARG A 122 6.57 3.78 16.03
C ARG A 122 5.48 2.72 16.14
N GLU A 123 4.48 2.75 15.26
CA GLU A 123 3.36 1.80 15.30
C GLU A 123 3.79 0.36 15.02
N ARG A 124 4.78 0.19 14.14
CA ARG A 124 5.29 -1.14 13.74
C ARG A 124 6.51 -1.60 14.54
N GLN A 125 6.98 -0.79 15.49
CA GLN A 125 8.19 -1.06 16.29
C GLN A 125 9.41 -1.34 15.41
N TRP A 126 9.54 -0.63 14.29
CA TRP A 126 10.66 -0.79 13.38
C TRP A 126 11.88 0.02 13.85
N PRO A 127 13.10 -0.40 13.46
CA PRO A 127 14.30 0.42 13.66
C PRO A 127 14.16 1.81 13.01
N VAL A 128 14.81 2.80 13.59
CA VAL A 128 14.77 4.19 13.10
C VAL A 128 15.26 4.27 11.65
N ARG A 129 14.59 5.08 10.82
CA ARG A 129 14.88 5.32 9.39
C ARG A 129 14.64 4.12 8.45
N SER A 130 13.90 3.12 8.89
CA SER A 130 13.56 1.94 8.09
C SER A 130 12.31 2.13 7.22
N ALA A 131 11.33 2.94 7.66
CA ALA A 131 10.04 3.04 6.98
C ALA A 131 10.19 3.57 5.56
N LYS A 132 11.13 4.49 5.33
CA LYS A 132 11.40 5.04 3.99
C LYS A 132 11.68 3.95 2.96
N LEU A 133 12.48 2.95 3.33
CA LEU A 133 12.82 1.84 2.43
C LEU A 133 11.62 0.91 2.25
N MET A 134 10.92 0.57 3.33
CA MET A 134 9.77 -0.33 3.28
C MET A 134 8.62 0.22 2.44
N VAL A 135 8.32 1.51 2.58
CA VAL A 135 7.30 2.20 1.77
C VAL A 135 7.69 2.21 0.30
N ARG A 136 8.96 2.52 -0.03
CA ARG A 136 9.44 2.42 -1.42
C ARG A 136 9.27 1.01 -1.96
N THR A 137 9.62 -0.03 -1.19
CA THR A 137 9.47 -1.43 -1.61
C THR A 137 8.01 -1.79 -1.86
N ALA A 138 7.08 -1.34 -1.00
CA ALA A 138 5.65 -1.54 -1.18
C ALA A 138 5.12 -0.84 -2.44
N LEU A 139 5.51 0.42 -2.69
CA LEU A 139 5.12 1.16 -3.90
C LEU A 139 5.68 0.54 -5.18
N LEU A 140 6.90 0.01 -5.16
CA LEU A 140 7.47 -0.74 -6.28
C LEU A 140 6.72 -2.07 -6.52
N ALA A 141 6.33 -2.77 -5.46
CA ALA A 141 5.51 -3.97 -5.58
C ALA A 141 4.14 -3.64 -6.19
N LEU A 142 3.52 -2.55 -5.75
CA LEU A 142 2.25 -2.04 -6.29
C LEU A 142 2.39 -1.65 -7.76
N ALA A 143 3.46 -0.95 -8.14
CA ALA A 143 3.70 -0.58 -9.52
C ALA A 143 3.77 -1.80 -10.46
N ARG A 144 4.43 -2.89 -10.02
CA ARG A 144 4.45 -4.14 -10.80
C ARG A 144 3.05 -4.74 -11.00
N HIS A 145 2.10 -4.50 -10.09
CA HIS A 145 0.72 -4.94 -10.28
C HIS A 145 0.03 -4.15 -11.40
N TYR A 146 0.22 -2.83 -11.45
CA TYR A 146 -0.42 -1.99 -12.48
C TYR A 146 0.29 -2.05 -13.84
N ALA A 147 1.60 -2.25 -13.84
CA ALA A 147 2.41 -2.40 -15.03
C ALA A 147 3.36 -3.60 -14.85
N PRO A 148 2.86 -4.83 -15.09
CA PRO A 148 3.68 -6.03 -15.01
C PRO A 148 4.89 -5.90 -15.94
N PRO A 149 6.13 -6.06 -15.44
CA PRO A 149 7.29 -6.08 -16.30
C PRO A 149 7.21 -7.27 -17.27
N PRO A 150 7.87 -7.19 -18.44
CA PRO A 150 7.95 -8.34 -19.33
C PRO A 150 8.51 -9.55 -18.57
N SER A 151 7.98 -10.74 -18.87
CA SER A 151 8.48 -11.99 -18.28
C SER A 151 9.98 -12.11 -18.54
N ARG A 152 10.79 -12.04 -17.47
CA ARG A 152 12.23 -12.24 -17.57
C ARG A 152 12.51 -13.73 -17.35
N PRO A 153 13.24 -14.41 -18.26
CA PRO A 153 13.69 -15.78 -18.00
C PRO A 153 14.47 -15.82 -16.69
N SER A 154 14.17 -16.83 -15.86
CA SER A 154 14.35 -16.75 -14.42
C SER A 154 15.75 -17.10 -13.94
N THR A 155 16.03 -16.52 -12.77
CA THR A 155 17.00 -16.87 -11.74
C THR A 155 18.48 -16.64 -12.06
N ARG A 156 19.09 -15.75 -11.26
CA ARG A 156 20.56 -15.73 -11.12
C ARG A 156 20.97 -17.11 -10.64
N HIS A 157 21.67 -17.85 -11.48
CA HIS A 157 22.23 -19.13 -11.09
C HIS A 157 23.31 -18.89 -10.03
N TRP A 158 23.27 -19.65 -8.94
CA TRP A 158 24.39 -19.71 -8.01
C TRP A 158 25.31 -20.84 -8.48
N GLY A 159 26.35 -20.47 -9.21
CA GLY A 159 27.34 -21.38 -9.78
C GLY A 159 28.22 -20.61 -10.78
N ALA A 160 29.46 -21.04 -10.95
CA ALA A 160 30.24 -20.61 -12.11
C ALA A 160 29.74 -21.34 -13.37
N GLU A 161 30.11 -20.84 -14.54
CA GLU A 161 29.92 -21.58 -15.80
C GLU A 161 30.49 -23.00 -15.64
N GLY A 162 29.67 -24.03 -15.91
CA GLY A 162 30.06 -25.43 -15.72
C GLY A 162 30.02 -25.99 -14.28
N TYR A 163 29.48 -25.27 -13.29
CA TYR A 163 29.37 -25.80 -11.91
C TYR A 163 28.46 -27.04 -11.80
N ARG A 164 27.46 -27.17 -12.66
CA ARG A 164 26.59 -28.36 -12.67
C ARG A 164 27.35 -29.50 -13.36
N PRO A 165 27.65 -30.61 -12.67
CA PRO A 165 28.33 -31.74 -13.30
C PRO A 165 27.46 -32.27 -14.43
N ASP A 166 28.09 -32.58 -15.56
CA ASP A 166 27.42 -33.27 -16.66
C ASP A 166 27.21 -34.73 -16.27
N ILE A 167 26.00 -35.02 -15.80
CA ILE A 167 25.61 -36.38 -15.40
C ILE A 167 25.67 -37.32 -16.62
N ALA A 168 25.45 -36.83 -17.84
CA ALA A 168 25.55 -37.67 -19.03
C ALA A 168 27.02 -38.06 -19.31
N ALA A 169 27.96 -37.14 -19.12
CA ALA A 169 29.38 -37.43 -19.24
C ALA A 169 29.89 -38.41 -18.16
N MET A 170 29.25 -38.47 -16.98
CA MET A 170 29.63 -39.42 -15.92
C MET A 170 29.30 -40.89 -16.22
N PHE A 171 28.38 -41.16 -17.15
CA PHE A 171 27.90 -42.52 -17.44
C PHE A 171 28.13 -42.94 -18.90
N ALA A 172 28.95 -42.21 -19.65
CA ALA A 172 29.21 -42.47 -21.07
C ALA A 172 30.42 -43.38 -21.35
N GLU A 173 31.12 -43.88 -20.32
CA GLU A 173 32.35 -44.69 -20.45
C GLU A 173 32.19 -46.20 -20.16
N ASP A 174 30.97 -46.75 -20.19
CA ASP A 174 30.71 -48.21 -20.07
C ASP A 174 30.38 -48.87 -21.42
#